data_AF-A0A6A4H4L2-F1
#
_entry.id   AF-A0A6A4H4L2-F1
#
_cell.length_a   1.000
_cell.length_b   1.000
_cell.length_c   1.000
_cell.angle_alpha   90.00
_cell.angle_beta   90.00
_cell.angle_gamma   90.00
#
_symmetry.space_group_name_H-M   'P 1'
#
loop_
_entity.id
_entity.type
_entity.pdbx_description
1 polymer ?
#
loop_
_entity_poly.entity_id
_entity_poly.type
_entity_poly.pdbx_seq_one_letter_code
_entity_poly.pdbx_strand_id
1 'polypeptide(L)'
;MLALSTSFVSLMVLVYISAAQSVAPIYGQCGGLTWNGLTICAVGLTCVKENDYFSNCFPLSTAYTPANAAAQAAGKLYFGSATDASEFSGSDYYYSYYLKQLRQLTPENSMNWNATEPEQGVFTFAGGDAVVDYAQSNSQLVRGQS
;
A
#
# COMPACT_ATOMS: atom_id res chain seq x y z
N MET A 1 -11.82 33.04 -66.57
CA MET A 1 -12.97 32.11 -66.49
C MET A 1 -12.59 31.05 -65.48
N LEU A 2 -13.00 31.21 -64.21
CA LEU A 2 -13.96 30.34 -63.47
C LEU A 2 -13.67 28.83 -63.64
N ALA A 3 -13.48 28.02 -62.58
CA ALA A 3 -14.36 27.96 -61.41
C ALA A 3 -13.66 27.54 -60.11
N LEU A 4 -14.11 28.16 -59.01
CA LEU A 4 -14.09 27.64 -57.64
C LEU A 4 -15.02 26.41 -57.58
N SER A 5 -14.60 25.28 -56.99
CA SER A 5 -15.54 24.27 -56.49
C SER A 5 -15.08 23.71 -55.13
N THR A 6 -15.93 23.95 -54.16
CA THR A 6 -15.86 23.58 -52.75
C THR A 6 -15.69 22.08 -52.52
N SER A 7 -14.76 21.70 -51.65
CA SER A 7 -14.96 20.54 -50.77
C SER A 7 -14.24 20.77 -49.44
N PHE A 8 -14.87 21.57 -48.58
CA PHE A 8 -14.60 21.61 -47.15
C PHE A 8 -15.16 20.32 -46.50
N VAL A 9 -14.46 19.84 -45.47
CA VAL A 9 -14.90 18.82 -44.50
C VAL A 9 -14.89 17.37 -44.99
N SER A 10 -13.71 16.75 -45.09
CA SER A 10 -13.58 15.35 -44.70
C SER A 10 -12.13 15.04 -44.34
N LEU A 11 -11.92 14.26 -43.27
CA LEU A 11 -10.65 13.81 -42.68
C LEU A 11 -9.91 14.76 -41.71
N MET A 12 -10.65 15.39 -40.78
CA MET A 12 -10.20 15.39 -39.38
C MET A 12 -10.90 14.24 -38.65
N VAL A 13 -10.58 12.99 -39.04
CA VAL A 13 -10.84 11.86 -38.15
C VAL A 13 -9.62 11.80 -37.23
N LEU A 14 -9.67 12.58 -36.15
CA LEU A 14 -8.91 12.27 -34.95
C LEU A 14 -9.40 10.90 -34.48
N VAL A 15 -8.76 9.84 -34.98
CA VAL A 15 -8.87 8.51 -34.41
C VAL A 15 -8.18 8.59 -33.06
N TYR A 16 -8.93 8.95 -32.02
CA TYR A 16 -8.57 8.57 -30.65
C TYR A 16 -8.69 7.05 -30.60
N ILE A 17 -7.61 6.35 -30.94
CA ILE A 17 -7.49 4.92 -30.65
C ILE A 17 -7.41 4.83 -29.13
N SER A 18 -8.53 4.52 -28.50
CA SER A 18 -8.55 4.00 -27.13
C SER A 18 -7.79 2.68 -27.16
N ALA A 19 -6.50 2.67 -26.81
CA ALA A 19 -5.80 1.43 -26.54
C ALA A 19 -6.53 0.76 -25.37
N ALA A 20 -7.22 -0.35 -25.64
CA ALA A 20 -7.68 -1.23 -24.57
C ALA A 20 -6.43 -1.67 -23.80
N GLN A 21 -6.34 -1.27 -22.53
CA GLN A 21 -5.21 -1.65 -21.68
C GLN A 21 -5.24 -3.19 -21.56
N SER A 22 -4.21 -3.87 -22.08
CA SER A 22 -4.07 -5.33 -21.98
C SER A 22 -3.56 -5.78 -20.60
N VAL A 23 -3.44 -4.85 -19.67
CA VAL A 23 -2.93 -5.04 -18.33
C VAL A 23 -3.80 -4.29 -17.33
N ALA A 24 -4.07 -4.91 -16.19
CA ALA A 24 -4.83 -4.31 -15.12
C ALA A 24 -4.05 -3.10 -14.55
N PRO A 25 -4.71 -1.94 -14.35
CA PRO A 25 -4.09 -0.76 -13.79
C PRO A 25 -3.80 -0.95 -12.29
N ILE A 26 -3.15 0.02 -11.66
CA ILE A 26 -2.99 0.06 -10.20
C ILE A 26 -4.35 -0.04 -9.51
N TYR A 27 -4.43 -0.91 -8.51
CA TYR A 27 -5.65 -1.32 -7.79
C TYR A 27 -6.71 -2.02 -8.64
N GLY A 28 -6.47 -2.25 -9.93
CA GLY A 28 -7.35 -3.03 -10.79
C GLY A 28 -7.33 -4.51 -10.46
N GLN A 29 -8.46 -5.19 -10.62
CA GLN A 29 -8.57 -6.63 -10.38
C GLN A 29 -7.74 -7.43 -11.40
N CYS A 30 -6.95 -8.36 -10.90
CA CYS A 30 -6.06 -9.24 -11.64
C CYS A 30 -6.31 -10.73 -11.41
N GLY A 31 -7.28 -11.09 -10.54
CA GLY A 31 -7.57 -12.49 -10.22
C GLY A 31 -8.78 -12.67 -9.29
N GLY A 32 -9.12 -13.93 -9.06
CA GLY A 32 -10.25 -14.38 -8.24
C GLY A 32 -10.99 -15.56 -8.88
N LEU A 33 -11.66 -16.39 -8.07
CA LEU A 33 -12.34 -17.63 -8.50
C LEU A 33 -13.34 -17.46 -9.67
N THR A 34 -13.91 -16.26 -9.86
CA THR A 34 -14.89 -15.96 -10.91
C THR A 34 -14.45 -14.84 -11.85
N TRP A 35 -13.19 -14.39 -11.75
CA TRP A 35 -12.66 -13.28 -12.54
C TRP A 35 -12.31 -13.72 -13.97
N ASN A 36 -12.95 -13.11 -14.97
CA ASN A 36 -12.68 -13.36 -16.40
C ASN A 36 -12.02 -12.15 -17.08
N GLY A 37 -11.54 -11.18 -16.31
CA GLY A 37 -10.91 -9.96 -16.82
C GLY A 37 -9.40 -10.08 -16.98
N LEU A 38 -8.72 -8.93 -16.92
CA LEU A 38 -7.28 -8.82 -17.04
C LEU A 38 -6.59 -9.60 -15.91
N THR A 39 -5.60 -10.44 -16.21
CA THR A 39 -4.86 -11.22 -15.20
C THR A 39 -3.42 -10.77 -15.02
N ILE A 40 -2.93 -9.92 -15.92
CA ILE A 40 -1.58 -9.38 -15.91
C ILE A 40 -1.65 -7.93 -15.44
N CYS A 41 -0.85 -7.57 -14.44
CA CYS A 41 -0.75 -6.19 -13.97
C CYS A 41 0.17 -5.35 -14.85
N ALA A 42 -0.05 -4.03 -14.87
CA ALA A 42 0.87 -3.11 -15.55
C ALA A 42 2.31 -3.24 -15.00
N VAL A 43 3.30 -2.85 -15.81
CA VAL A 43 4.72 -2.94 -15.45
C VAL A 43 4.97 -2.20 -14.13
N GLY A 44 5.69 -2.85 -13.20
CA GLY A 44 5.97 -2.31 -11.87
C GLY A 44 4.91 -2.64 -10.81
N LEU A 45 3.86 -3.38 -11.19
CA LEU A 45 2.82 -3.86 -10.29
C LEU A 45 2.88 -5.39 -10.14
N THR A 46 2.42 -5.90 -9.00
CA THR A 46 2.26 -7.34 -8.74
C THR A 46 0.80 -7.66 -8.43
N CYS A 47 0.32 -8.81 -8.89
CA CYS A 47 -1.02 -9.28 -8.57
C CYS A 47 -1.03 -9.87 -7.17
N VAL A 48 -1.78 -9.26 -6.26
CA VAL A 48 -1.86 -9.66 -4.85
C VAL A 48 -3.25 -10.20 -4.58
N LYS A 49 -3.31 -11.37 -3.94
CA LYS A 49 -4.57 -11.95 -3.49
C LYS A 49 -5.06 -11.24 -2.22
N GLU A 50 -6.25 -10.67 -2.26
CA GLU A 50 -6.95 -10.15 -1.09
C GLU A 50 -7.83 -11.22 -0.46
N ASN A 51 -8.59 -11.93 -1.28
CA ASN A 51 -9.41 -13.07 -0.88
C ASN A 51 -9.57 -14.03 -2.06
N ASP A 52 -10.32 -15.11 -1.88
CA ASP A 52 -10.50 -16.13 -2.93
C ASP A 52 -11.19 -15.58 -4.20
N TYR A 53 -12.00 -14.52 -4.07
CA TYR A 53 -12.77 -13.92 -5.16
C TYR A 53 -12.12 -12.68 -5.75
N PHE A 54 -11.14 -12.09 -5.07
CA PHE A 54 -10.56 -10.82 -5.45
C PHE A 54 -9.05 -10.80 -5.25
N SER A 55 -8.34 -10.52 -6.33
CA SER A 55 -6.92 -10.19 -6.34
C SER A 55 -6.74 -8.93 -7.18
N ASN A 56 -5.90 -8.00 -6.75
CA ASN A 56 -5.69 -6.73 -7.44
C ASN A 56 -4.22 -6.33 -7.53
N CYS A 57 -3.93 -5.46 -8.48
CA CYS A 57 -2.59 -5.03 -8.81
C CYS A 57 -2.09 -3.97 -7.85
N PHE A 58 -1.03 -4.27 -7.11
CA PHE A 58 -0.41 -3.32 -6.19
C PHE A 58 1.01 -2.95 -6.63
N PRO A 59 1.49 -1.75 -6.25
CA PRO A 59 2.87 -1.36 -6.52
C PRO A 59 3.85 -2.34 -5.90
N LEU A 60 4.89 -2.67 -6.67
CA LEU A 60 6.12 -3.17 -6.09
C LEU A 60 6.74 -2.04 -5.25
N SER A 61 7.28 -2.38 -4.07
CA SER A 61 7.77 -1.43 -3.06
C SER A 61 8.81 -0.41 -3.54
N THR A 62 9.35 -0.59 -4.76
CA THR A 62 10.34 0.28 -5.40
C THR A 62 9.76 1.38 -6.31
N ALA A 63 8.47 1.31 -6.68
CA ALA A 63 7.88 2.22 -7.67
C ALA A 63 7.06 3.39 -7.06
N TYR A 64 6.81 3.39 -5.75
CA TYR A 64 5.99 4.40 -5.07
C TYR A 64 6.82 5.18 -4.04
N THR A 65 6.63 6.50 -3.97
CA THR A 65 7.21 7.34 -2.90
C THR A 65 6.64 6.85 -1.57
N PRO A 66 7.45 6.25 -0.67
CA PRO A 66 6.94 5.78 0.61
C PRO A 66 6.25 6.92 1.37
N ALA A 67 5.19 6.62 2.12
CA ALA A 67 4.43 7.63 2.88
C ALA A 67 5.36 8.48 3.76
N ASN A 68 6.39 7.86 4.36
CA ASN A 68 7.42 8.57 5.08
C ASN A 68 8.24 9.55 4.21
N ALA A 69 8.63 9.17 3.00
CA ALA A 69 9.37 10.05 2.10
C ALA A 69 8.54 11.27 1.69
N ALA A 70 7.23 11.09 1.45
CA ALA A 70 6.31 12.19 1.19
C ALA A 70 6.19 13.13 2.42
N ALA A 71 6.09 12.57 3.63
CA ALA A 71 6.05 13.35 4.86
C ALA A 71 7.34 14.14 5.09
N GLN A 72 8.51 13.54 4.82
CA GLN A 72 9.81 14.20 4.89
C GLN A 72 9.96 15.32 3.86
N ALA A 73 9.49 15.11 2.63
CA ALA A 73 9.44 16.15 1.59
C ALA A 73 8.55 17.33 1.99
N ALA A 74 7.51 17.08 2.79
CA ALA A 74 6.65 18.11 3.39
C ALA A 74 7.21 18.71 4.70
N GLY A 75 8.47 18.41 5.06
CA GLY A 75 9.15 18.96 6.25
C GLY A 75 8.72 18.32 7.57
N LYS A 76 8.10 17.14 7.56
CA LYS A 76 7.78 16.37 8.78
C LYS A 76 8.94 15.44 9.14
N LEU A 77 9.04 15.08 10.42
CA LEU A 77 10.08 14.17 10.92
C LEU A 77 9.89 12.75 10.37
N TYR A 78 8.65 12.27 10.40
CA TYR A 78 8.28 10.94 9.93
C TYR A 78 6.78 10.84 9.62
N PHE A 79 6.41 9.78 8.92
CA PHE A 79 5.05 9.25 8.87
C PHE A 79 5.01 7.92 9.64
N GLY A 80 4.03 7.75 10.53
CA GLY A 80 3.94 6.61 11.43
C GLY A 80 2.50 6.22 11.75
N SER A 81 2.33 5.06 12.38
CA SER A 81 1.03 4.47 12.72
C SER A 81 1.07 3.79 14.08
N ALA A 82 -0.10 3.65 14.70
CA ALA A 82 -0.30 2.68 15.77
C ALA A 82 -0.33 1.25 15.18
N THR A 83 0.14 0.28 15.96
CA THR A 83 0.10 -1.17 15.68
C THR A 83 0.36 -1.96 16.98
N ASP A 84 0.08 -3.26 16.99
CA ASP A 84 0.35 -4.18 18.08
C ASP A 84 0.86 -5.54 17.59
N ALA A 85 1.46 -6.30 18.51
CA ALA A 85 2.08 -7.59 18.22
C ALA A 85 1.14 -8.60 17.51
N SER A 86 -0.16 -8.54 17.81
CA SER A 86 -1.18 -9.42 17.20
C SER A 86 -1.35 -9.22 15.69
N GLU A 87 -0.88 -8.10 15.15
CA GLU A 87 -1.12 -7.72 13.76
C GLU A 87 0.05 -8.07 12.84
N PHE A 88 1.15 -8.59 13.40
CA PHE A 88 2.33 -9.01 12.64
C PHE A 88 2.24 -10.44 12.10
N SER A 89 1.06 -11.06 12.12
CA SER A 89 0.83 -12.45 11.68
C SER A 89 1.18 -12.71 10.21
N GLY A 90 1.41 -11.66 9.41
CA GLY A 90 1.87 -11.76 8.03
C GLY A 90 0.82 -12.33 7.06
N SER A 91 -0.38 -12.64 7.53
CA SER A 91 -1.47 -13.15 6.68
C SER A 91 -2.08 -12.07 5.79
N ASP A 92 -1.93 -10.80 6.17
CA ASP A 92 -2.41 -9.66 5.39
C ASP A 92 -1.24 -8.98 4.66
N TYR A 93 -1.19 -9.18 3.33
CA TYR A 93 -0.22 -8.50 2.47
C TYR A 93 -0.35 -6.98 2.57
N TYR A 94 -1.57 -6.44 2.62
CA TYR A 94 -1.79 -4.98 2.65
C TYR A 94 -1.26 -4.38 3.91
N TYR A 95 -1.52 -5.03 5.04
CA TYR A 95 -1.03 -4.55 6.32
C TYR A 95 0.50 -4.57 6.37
N SER A 96 1.13 -5.68 5.97
CA SER A 96 2.59 -5.78 5.93
C SER A 96 3.24 -4.81 4.92
N TYR A 97 2.57 -4.53 3.79
CA TYR A 97 3.01 -3.52 2.83
C TYR A 97 2.87 -2.11 3.38
N TYR A 98 1.74 -1.79 4.03
CA TYR A 98 1.48 -0.51 4.69
C TYR A 98 2.55 -0.22 5.75
N LEU A 99 2.82 -1.18 6.65
CA LEU A 99 3.81 -1.02 7.71
C LEU A 99 5.20 -0.70 7.16
N LYS A 100 5.60 -1.30 6.03
CA LYS A 100 6.89 -1.02 5.37
C LYS A 100 7.00 0.40 4.79
N GLN A 101 5.89 1.12 4.60
CA GLN A 101 5.92 2.52 4.14
C GLN A 101 6.10 3.52 5.28
N LEU A 102 6.01 3.07 6.52
CA LEU A 102 6.13 3.89 7.72
C LEU A 102 7.58 3.99 8.17
N ARG A 103 7.89 5.04 8.93
CA ARG A 103 9.18 5.20 9.63
C ARG A 103 9.04 5.15 11.14
N GLN A 104 7.82 5.10 11.67
CA GLN A 104 7.59 5.07 13.11
C GLN A 104 6.36 4.21 13.45
N LEU A 105 6.50 3.39 14.49
CA LEU A 105 5.44 2.56 15.04
C LEU A 105 5.16 2.93 16.50
N THR A 106 3.88 3.02 16.86
CA THR A 106 3.43 3.24 18.24
C THR A 106 2.69 1.99 18.70
N PRO A 107 3.13 1.29 19.77
CA PRO A 107 2.37 0.18 20.33
C PRO A 107 0.98 0.66 20.76
N GLU A 108 -0.10 0.05 20.29
CA GLU A 108 -1.46 0.51 20.63
C GLU A 108 -1.81 0.19 22.08
N ASN A 109 -1.59 -1.06 22.50
CA ASN A 109 -1.94 -1.55 23.83
C ASN A 109 -0.76 -2.22 24.55
N SER A 110 0.21 -2.78 23.81
CA SER A 110 1.27 -3.62 24.40
C SER A 110 2.23 -2.89 25.35
N MET A 111 2.20 -1.55 25.40
CA MET A 111 3.00 -0.74 26.34
C MET A 111 2.15 0.01 27.37
N ASN A 112 0.83 -0.21 27.40
CA ASN A 112 -0.03 0.35 28.44
C ASN A 112 0.28 -0.32 29.78
N TRP A 113 0.08 0.42 30.88
CA TRP A 113 0.39 -0.06 32.24
C TRP A 113 -0.20 -1.45 32.54
N ASN A 114 -1.47 -1.66 32.20
CA ASN A 114 -2.18 -2.92 32.43
C ASN A 114 -1.63 -4.10 31.58
N ALA A 115 -0.94 -3.81 30.47
CA ALA A 115 -0.27 -4.81 29.66
C ALA A 115 1.13 -5.13 30.22
N THR A 116 1.87 -4.12 30.69
CA THR A 116 3.23 -4.29 31.19
C THR A 116 3.30 -4.76 32.64
N GLU A 117 2.29 -4.47 33.45
CA GLU A 117 2.17 -4.87 34.86
C GLU A 117 0.70 -5.30 35.16
N PRO A 118 0.27 -6.48 34.68
CA PRO A 118 -1.10 -6.97 34.89
C PRO A 118 -1.44 -7.24 36.36
N GLU A 119 -0.43 -7.58 37.17
CA GLU A 119 -0.53 -7.71 38.62
C GLU A 119 0.61 -6.92 39.27
N GLN A 120 0.37 -6.34 40.45
CA GLN A 120 1.36 -5.48 41.11
C GLN A 120 2.68 -6.23 41.34
N GLY A 121 3.77 -5.70 40.80
CA GLY A 121 5.11 -6.28 40.87
C GLY A 121 5.36 -7.42 39.87
N VAL A 122 4.39 -7.79 39.03
CA VAL A 122 4.52 -8.83 37.99
C VAL A 122 4.60 -8.14 36.64
N PHE A 123 5.82 -8.03 36.11
CA PHE A 123 6.07 -7.36 34.83
C PHE A 123 6.14 -8.34 33.66
N THR A 124 5.65 -7.90 32.51
CA THR A 124 5.87 -8.53 31.21
C THR A 124 6.11 -7.47 30.14
N PHE A 125 7.02 -7.75 29.22
CA PHE A 125 7.34 -6.84 28.11
C PHE A 125 7.15 -7.50 26.74
N ALA A 126 6.66 -8.75 26.69
CA ALA A 126 6.63 -9.55 25.47
C ALA A 126 5.90 -8.87 24.29
N GLY A 127 4.77 -8.20 24.55
CA GLY A 127 4.05 -7.46 23.52
C GLY A 127 4.84 -6.24 23.02
N GLY A 128 5.42 -5.46 23.95
CA GLY A 128 6.23 -4.30 23.62
C GLY A 128 7.50 -4.68 22.86
N ASP A 129 8.18 -5.75 23.29
CA ASP A 129 9.37 -6.31 22.64
C ASP A 129 9.07 -6.73 21.21
N ALA A 130 7.92 -7.38 20.95
CA ALA A 130 7.53 -7.76 19.59
C ALA A 130 7.37 -6.55 18.65
N VAL A 131 6.83 -5.43 19.14
CA VAL A 131 6.73 -4.18 18.34
C VAL A 131 8.11 -3.55 18.12
N VAL A 132 8.96 -3.55 19.15
CA VAL A 132 10.33 -3.02 19.06
C VAL A 132 11.16 -3.84 18.07
N ASP A 133 11.11 -5.18 18.14
CA ASP A 133 11.83 -6.08 17.26
C ASP A 133 11.38 -5.91 15.80
N TYR A 134 10.06 -5.82 15.56
CA TYR A 134 9.54 -5.55 14.22
C TYR A 134 10.07 -4.20 13.70
N ALA A 135 9.96 -3.15 14.50
CA ALA A 135 10.42 -1.81 14.11
C ALA A 135 11.92 -1.81 13.80
N GLN A 136 12.75 -2.43 14.65
CA GLN A 136 14.20 -2.54 14.44
C GLN A 136 14.53 -3.30 13.15
N SER A 137 13.86 -4.43 12.89
CA SER A 137 14.07 -5.21 11.67
C SER A 137 13.74 -4.45 10.38
N ASN A 138 12.82 -3.49 10.46
CA ASN A 138 12.42 -2.63 9.33
C ASN A 138 13.07 -1.25 9.35
N SER A 139 14.05 -1.01 10.23
CA SER A 139 14.64 0.32 10.44
C SER A 139 13.57 1.38 10.68
N GLN A 140 12.73 1.19 11.69
CA GLN A 140 11.68 2.12 12.09
C GLN A 140 11.95 2.61 13.51
N LEU A 141 11.43 3.79 13.81
CA LEU A 141 11.42 4.35 15.16
C LEU A 141 10.26 3.75 15.95
N VAL A 142 10.40 3.65 17.26
CA VAL A 142 9.30 3.34 18.16
C VAL A 142 9.00 4.57 19.01
N ARG A 143 7.72 4.91 19.14
CA ARG A 143 7.26 5.90 20.11
C ARG A 143 6.49 5.15 21.18
N GLY A 144 7.03 5.13 22.39
CA GLY A 144 6.30 4.58 23.53
C GLY A 144 5.00 5.35 23.75
N GLN A 145 3.93 4.61 24.02
CA GLN A 145 2.69 5.13 24.57
C GLN A 145 2.29 4.24 25.74
N SER A 146 1.66 4.84 26.75
CA SER A 146 1.28 4.20 28.02
C SER A 146 -0.11 4.60 28.44
#